data_AF-A0A0F9K523-F1
#
_entry.id   AF-A0A0F9K523-F1
#
_cell.length_a   1.000
_cell.length_b   1.000
_cell.length_c   1.000
_cell.angle_alpha   90.00
_cell.angle_beta   90.00
_cell.angle_gamma   90.00
#
_symmetry.space_group_name_H-M   'P 1'
#
loop_
_entity.id
_entity.type
_entity.pdbx_description
1 polymer ?
#
loop_
_entity_poly.entity_id
_entity_poly.type
_entity_poly.pdbx_seq_one_letter_code
_entity_poly.pdbx_strand_id
1 'polypeptide(L)'
;GKLYLTGTGTQKAKDSLEFGINILSGNISQSNRDRFQTYIVKGQGKKTDEKTIADASHPVAQHTDEIILRTRPIVIFAETTCDVGYCRDRAKWEAVNRAGQSRTIEYTVQGWTQSNGDVWPLNSLVQVRDSFLQINSTLLIASVNFTINNDQGTVTILTLMHPDAFTLPPTAEPIKKIKTGVDWKALTGQS
;
A
#
# COMPACT_ATOMS: atom_id res chain seq x y z
N GLY A 1 5.84 -20.74 -11.69
CA GLY A 1 5.47 -19.32 -11.50
C GLY A 1 6.67 -18.45 -11.77
N LYS A 2 6.47 -17.24 -12.31
CA LYS A 2 7.53 -16.22 -12.48
C LYS A 2 7.51 -15.27 -11.28
N LEU A 3 8.67 -14.75 -10.89
CA LEU A 3 8.78 -13.71 -9.87
C LEU A 3 8.54 -12.34 -10.50
N TYR A 4 7.69 -11.51 -9.89
CA TYR A 4 7.43 -10.14 -10.29
C TYR A 4 7.80 -9.19 -9.14
N LEU A 5 8.55 -8.13 -9.43
CA LEU A 5 8.81 -7.02 -8.51
C LEU A 5 7.95 -5.84 -8.97
N THR A 6 6.92 -5.51 -8.20
CA THR A 6 5.96 -4.44 -8.52
C THR A 6 5.58 -3.67 -7.26
N GLY A 7 5.16 -2.42 -7.42
CA GLY A 7 4.48 -1.66 -6.38
C GLY A 7 2.96 -1.83 -6.45
N THR A 8 2.25 -0.94 -5.76
CA THR A 8 0.79 -0.82 -5.82
C THR A 8 0.30 -0.76 -7.26
N GLY A 9 -0.64 -1.64 -7.60
CA GLY A 9 -1.22 -1.73 -8.93
C GLY A 9 -1.97 -0.47 -9.36
N THR A 10 -1.81 -0.13 -10.63
CA THR A 10 -2.49 1.01 -11.27
C THR A 10 -3.54 0.58 -12.29
N GLN A 11 -3.50 -0.69 -12.70
CA GLN A 11 -4.48 -1.28 -13.62
C GLN A 11 -5.84 -1.34 -12.93
N LYS A 12 -6.91 -1.08 -13.68
CA LYS A 12 -8.28 -1.16 -13.16
C LYS A 12 -8.91 -2.47 -13.59
N ALA A 13 -9.58 -3.13 -12.66
CA ALA A 13 -10.53 -4.19 -12.97
C ALA A 13 -11.61 -3.63 -13.91
N LYS A 14 -12.11 -4.47 -14.83
CA LYS A 14 -13.12 -4.05 -15.78
C LYS A 14 -14.46 -3.77 -15.09
N ASP A 15 -14.84 -4.65 -14.20
CA ASP A 15 -16.10 -4.58 -13.46
C ASP A 15 -15.96 -3.78 -12.17
N SER A 16 -17.03 -3.06 -11.80
CA SER A 16 -17.23 -2.51 -10.46
C SER A 16 -17.86 -3.53 -9.54
N LEU A 17 -17.65 -3.41 -8.23
CA LEU A 17 -18.35 -4.19 -7.20
C LEU A 17 -19.49 -3.34 -6.65
N GLU A 18 -20.72 -3.80 -6.84
CA GLU A 18 -21.92 -3.05 -6.51
C GLU A 18 -22.88 -3.87 -5.64
N PHE A 19 -23.30 -3.28 -4.52
CA PHE A 19 -24.23 -3.92 -3.59
C PHE A 19 -25.58 -4.17 -4.27
N GLY A 20 -26.07 -5.40 -4.16
CA GLY A 20 -27.33 -5.83 -4.77
C GLY A 20 -27.24 -6.20 -6.26
N ILE A 21 -26.06 -6.12 -6.89
CA ILE A 21 -25.86 -6.50 -8.29
C ILE A 21 -24.96 -7.73 -8.40
N ASN A 22 -23.66 -7.60 -8.11
CA ASN A 22 -22.68 -8.68 -8.29
C ASN A 22 -22.01 -9.14 -6.99
N ILE A 23 -22.26 -8.45 -5.89
CA ILE A 23 -21.81 -8.85 -4.56
C ILE A 23 -22.83 -9.84 -3.97
N LEU A 24 -22.40 -11.08 -3.69
CA LEU A 24 -23.20 -12.11 -3.04
C LEU A 24 -23.19 -11.94 -1.51
N SER A 25 -22.00 -11.65 -0.96
CA SER A 25 -21.82 -11.38 0.46
C SER A 25 -20.63 -10.44 0.67
N GLY A 26 -20.66 -9.70 1.78
CA GLY A 26 -19.60 -8.78 2.16
C GLY A 26 -19.29 -8.89 3.64
N ASN A 27 -18.01 -8.82 3.98
CA ASN A 27 -17.51 -8.75 5.34
C ASN A 27 -16.52 -7.59 5.45
N ILE A 28 -16.58 -6.84 6.54
CA ILE A 28 -15.68 -5.72 6.78
C ILE A 28 -14.98 -5.88 8.13
N SER A 29 -13.65 -5.83 8.09
CA SER A 29 -12.80 -5.84 9.28
C SER A 29 -12.23 -4.43 9.46
N GLN A 30 -12.56 -3.80 10.58
CA GLN A 30 -12.02 -2.49 10.96
C GLN A 30 -11.40 -2.57 12.35
N SER A 31 -10.11 -2.29 12.45
CA SER A 31 -9.39 -2.33 13.72
C SER A 31 -8.39 -1.18 13.82
N ASN A 32 -8.62 -0.31 14.80
CA ASN A 32 -7.66 0.73 15.16
C ASN A 32 -6.60 0.23 16.17
N ARG A 33 -6.52 -1.08 16.45
CA ARG A 33 -5.56 -1.64 17.42
C ARG A 33 -4.14 -1.17 17.14
N ASP A 34 -3.74 -1.13 15.88
CA ASP A 34 -2.39 -0.76 15.47
C ASP A 34 -2.24 0.68 14.96
N ARG A 35 -3.29 1.50 15.05
CA ARG A 35 -3.25 2.92 14.63
C ARG A 35 -2.95 3.87 15.77
N PHE A 36 -1.83 4.57 15.70
CA PHE A 36 -1.34 5.49 16.72
C PHE A 36 -1.66 6.94 16.36
N GLN A 37 -1.71 7.83 17.35
CA GLN A 37 -1.89 9.27 17.11
C GLN A 37 -0.59 9.90 16.65
N THR A 38 0.52 9.59 17.32
CA THR A 38 1.82 10.19 17.02
C THR A 38 2.82 9.09 16.70
N TYR A 39 3.41 9.17 15.52
CA TYR A 39 4.48 8.29 15.06
C TYR A 39 5.79 9.05 15.17
N ILE A 40 6.70 8.59 16.02
CA ILE A 40 8.00 9.21 16.25
C ILE A 40 9.07 8.28 15.71
N VAL A 41 9.81 8.70 14.70
CA VAL A 41 10.93 7.94 14.15
C VAL A 41 12.24 8.52 14.66
N LYS A 42 13.11 7.65 15.17
CA LYS A 42 14.46 7.98 15.65
C LYS A 42 15.48 7.12 14.92
N GLY A 43 16.69 7.62 14.70
CA GLY A 43 17.78 6.76 14.26
C GLY A 43 19.13 7.42 14.42
N GLN A 44 20.09 6.99 13.62
CA GLN A 44 21.45 7.52 13.61
C GLN A 44 21.76 8.13 12.25
N GLY A 45 22.38 9.30 12.24
CA GLY A 45 22.78 10.00 11.03
C GLY A 45 24.23 9.77 10.65
N LYS A 46 24.56 10.06 9.40
CA LYS A 46 25.95 10.11 8.93
C LYS A 46 26.51 11.49 9.22
N LYS A 47 27.64 11.56 9.93
CA LYS A 47 28.38 12.81 10.10
C LYS A 47 28.86 13.28 8.72
N THR A 48 28.52 14.51 8.36
CA THR A 48 29.02 15.23 7.18
C THR A 48 29.48 16.60 7.67
N ASP A 49 30.47 17.21 7.04
CA ASP A 49 31.07 18.47 7.52
C ASP A 49 30.06 19.62 7.63
N GLU A 50 28.94 19.52 6.91
CA GLU A 50 27.86 20.50 6.86
C GLU A 50 26.78 20.34 7.95
N LYS A 51 26.76 19.24 8.72
CA LYS A 51 25.71 18.95 9.71
C LYS A 51 26.20 19.14 11.15
N THR A 52 25.40 19.81 11.98
CA THR A 52 25.65 19.92 13.42
C THR A 52 25.70 18.54 14.08
N ILE A 53 26.58 18.37 15.08
CA ILE A 53 26.78 17.10 15.79
C ILE A 53 25.45 16.57 16.38
N ALA A 54 24.57 17.46 16.84
CA ALA A 54 23.25 17.11 17.37
C ALA A 54 22.35 16.42 16.34
N ASP A 55 22.25 16.98 15.13
CA ASP A 55 21.41 16.46 14.05
C ASP A 55 21.96 15.16 13.45
N ALA A 56 23.29 14.99 13.48
CA ALA A 56 23.94 13.76 13.04
C ALA A 56 23.82 12.63 14.08
N SER A 57 23.86 12.95 15.38
CA SER A 57 23.88 11.92 16.44
C SER A 57 22.50 11.34 16.73
N HIS A 58 21.44 12.13 16.63
CA HIS A 58 20.07 11.70 16.98
C HIS A 58 19.01 12.35 16.07
N PRO A 59 18.97 12.03 14.76
CA PRO A 59 17.87 12.44 13.90
C PRO A 59 16.52 11.91 14.46
N VAL A 60 15.58 12.84 14.64
CA VAL A 60 14.21 12.54 15.10
C VAL A 60 13.22 13.32 14.26
N ALA A 61 12.14 12.66 13.85
CA ALA A 61 10.98 13.33 13.28
C ALA A 61 9.70 12.65 13.75
N GLN A 62 8.59 13.38 13.64
CA GLN A 62 7.28 12.86 14.02
C GLN A 62 6.22 13.17 12.97
N HIS A 63 5.17 12.35 12.94
CA HIS A 63 3.97 12.55 12.16
C HIS A 63 2.74 12.25 13.01
N THR A 64 1.69 13.07 12.87
CA THR A 64 0.45 12.95 13.64
C THR A 64 -0.70 12.52 12.73
N ASP A 65 -1.40 11.48 13.13
CA ASP A 65 -2.62 10.99 12.51
C ASP A 65 -3.83 11.62 13.20
N GLU A 66 -4.40 12.65 12.55
CA GLU A 66 -5.47 13.49 13.09
C GLU A 66 -6.78 12.73 13.31
N ILE A 67 -6.95 11.58 12.67
CA ILE A 67 -8.16 10.75 12.82
C ILE A 67 -8.18 10.06 14.21
N ILE A 68 -7.01 9.82 14.80
CA ILE A 68 -6.89 9.16 16.11
C ILE A 68 -6.84 10.22 17.21
N LEU A 69 -7.99 10.49 17.81
CA LEU A 69 -8.14 11.50 18.87
C LEU A 69 -7.49 11.11 20.19
N ARG A 70 -7.42 9.80 20.50
CA ARG A 70 -6.80 9.31 21.73
C ARG A 70 -5.29 9.49 21.66
N THR A 71 -4.69 10.05 22.70
CA THR A 71 -3.23 10.18 22.78
C THR A 71 -2.56 8.82 22.99
N ARG A 72 -1.96 8.30 21.90
CA ARG A 72 -1.20 7.04 21.89
C ARG A 72 0.01 7.19 20.96
N PRO A 73 1.19 7.57 21.48
CA PRO A 73 2.40 7.65 20.68
C PRO A 73 3.01 6.26 20.45
N ILE A 74 3.72 6.11 19.33
CA ILE A 74 4.62 4.98 19.06
C ILE A 74 5.99 5.53 18.65
N VAL A 75 7.05 4.92 19.18
CA VAL A 75 8.43 5.22 18.82
C VAL A 75 8.97 4.08 17.95
N ILE A 76 9.55 4.45 16.81
CA ILE A 76 10.08 3.53 15.80
C ILE A 76 11.54 3.87 15.58
N PHE A 77 12.40 2.86 15.55
CA PHE A 77 13.81 3.04 15.21
C PHE A 77 13.99 2.82 13.70
N ALA A 78 14.68 3.74 13.05
CA ALA A 78 15.02 3.64 11.63
C ALA A 78 15.98 2.46 11.41
N GLU A 79 15.72 1.70 10.34
CA GLU A 79 16.48 0.50 9.99
C GLU A 79 17.85 0.83 9.37
N THR A 80 17.98 2.04 8.81
CA THR A 80 19.18 2.52 8.13
C THR A 80 19.63 3.85 8.69
N THR A 81 20.84 4.27 8.32
CA THR A 81 21.30 5.63 8.58
C THR A 81 20.29 6.62 8.01
N CYS A 82 19.76 7.48 8.86
CA CYS A 82 18.68 8.40 8.51
C CYS A 82 19.09 9.85 8.72
N ASP A 83 18.45 10.74 7.98
CA ASP A 83 18.39 12.15 8.31
C ASP A 83 16.98 12.52 8.77
N VAL A 84 16.79 13.77 9.21
CA VAL A 84 15.50 14.26 9.69
C VAL A 84 14.42 14.16 8.60
N GLY A 85 14.79 14.32 7.32
CA GLY A 85 13.88 14.17 6.18
C GLY A 85 13.37 12.75 6.04
N TYR A 86 14.28 11.78 6.00
CA TYR A 86 13.97 10.36 5.98
C TYR A 86 13.12 9.95 7.18
N CYS A 87 13.47 10.37 8.40
CA CYS A 87 12.67 10.07 9.59
C CYS A 87 11.22 10.57 9.44
N ARG A 88 11.03 11.75 8.85
CA ARG A 88 9.70 12.33 8.62
C ARG A 88 8.91 11.51 7.61
N ASP A 89 9.52 11.17 6.48
CA ASP A 89 8.89 10.39 5.44
C ASP A 89 8.57 8.97 5.93
N ARG A 90 9.45 8.38 6.75
CA ARG A 90 9.23 7.07 7.37
C ARG A 90 8.09 7.09 8.37
N ALA A 91 7.97 8.16 9.17
CA ALA A 91 6.86 8.35 10.11
C ALA A 91 5.53 8.50 9.38
N LYS A 92 5.51 9.29 8.30
CA LYS A 92 4.34 9.45 7.43
C LYS A 92 3.95 8.13 6.76
N TRP A 93 4.92 7.41 6.18
CA TRP A 93 4.67 6.12 5.54
C TRP A 93 4.09 5.12 6.54
N GLU A 94 4.61 5.05 7.76
CA GLU A 94 4.08 4.14 8.77
C GLU A 94 2.62 4.45 9.10
N ALA A 95 2.29 5.73 9.30
CA ALA A 95 0.93 6.15 9.59
C ALA A 95 -0.04 5.78 8.47
N VAL A 96 0.35 6.06 7.22
CA VAL A 96 -0.44 5.75 6.02
C VAL A 96 -0.59 4.24 5.83
N ASN A 97 0.49 3.48 5.96
CA ASN A 97 0.50 2.03 5.84
C ASN A 97 -0.43 1.38 6.88
N ARG A 98 -0.33 1.78 8.14
CA ARG A 98 -1.22 1.27 9.20
C ARG A 98 -2.67 1.73 9.06
N ALA A 99 -2.90 2.94 8.58
CA ALA A 99 -4.25 3.41 8.25
C ALA A 99 -4.87 2.55 7.15
N GLY A 100 -4.12 2.24 6.08
CA GLY A 100 -4.54 1.34 5.01
C GLY A 100 -4.80 -0.09 5.49
N GLN A 101 -3.98 -0.62 6.40
CA GLN A 101 -4.15 -1.96 6.98
C GLN A 101 -5.28 -2.06 8.01
N SER A 102 -5.70 -0.94 8.59
CA SER A 102 -6.75 -0.93 9.62
C SER A 102 -8.14 -1.30 9.08
N ARG A 103 -8.32 -1.27 7.76
CA ARG A 103 -9.60 -1.49 7.09
C ARG A 103 -9.41 -2.47 5.94
N THR A 104 -10.05 -3.62 6.08
CA THR A 104 -10.06 -4.66 5.05
C THR A 104 -11.51 -5.01 4.76
N ILE A 105 -11.83 -5.10 3.47
CA ILE A 105 -13.16 -5.50 3.01
C ILE A 105 -13.01 -6.78 2.23
N GLU A 106 -13.86 -7.75 2.52
CA GLU A 106 -13.93 -9.00 1.79
C GLU A 106 -15.28 -9.10 1.11
N TYR A 107 -15.28 -9.23 -0.21
CA TYR A 107 -16.50 -9.44 -0.99
C TYR A 107 -16.44 -10.79 -1.68
N THR A 108 -17.56 -11.53 -1.60
CA THR A 108 -17.76 -12.73 -2.40
C THR A 108 -18.59 -12.37 -3.63
N VAL A 109 -18.07 -12.71 -4.81
CA VAL A 109 -18.76 -12.52 -6.09
C VAL A 109 -18.99 -13.86 -6.79
N GLN A 110 -20.01 -13.92 -7.64
CA GLN A 110 -20.29 -15.10 -8.46
C GLN A 110 -19.30 -15.21 -9.61
N GLY A 111 -18.80 -16.43 -9.85
CA GLY A 111 -17.92 -16.74 -10.97
C GLY A 111 -16.47 -16.34 -10.72
N TRP A 112 -15.57 -16.82 -11.58
CA TRP A 112 -14.13 -16.52 -11.54
C TRP A 112 -13.71 -15.41 -12.51
N THR A 113 -14.60 -15.06 -13.44
CA THR A 113 -14.34 -14.08 -14.49
C THR A 113 -15.21 -12.84 -14.30
N GLN A 114 -14.72 -11.72 -14.80
CA GLN A 114 -15.45 -10.48 -15.00
C GLN A 114 -16.37 -10.60 -16.23
N SER A 115 -17.21 -9.60 -16.45
CA SER A 115 -18.17 -9.52 -17.55
C SER A 115 -17.52 -9.61 -18.94
N ASN A 116 -16.25 -9.23 -19.07
CA ASN A 116 -15.48 -9.33 -20.31
C ASN A 116 -14.82 -10.70 -20.53
N GLY A 117 -14.99 -11.65 -19.61
CA GLY A 117 -14.38 -12.98 -19.67
C GLY A 117 -12.98 -13.08 -19.05
N ASP A 118 -12.36 -11.96 -18.65
CA ASP A 118 -11.07 -11.99 -17.96
C ASP A 118 -11.24 -12.46 -16.52
N VAL A 119 -10.26 -13.21 -16.01
CA VAL A 119 -10.23 -13.65 -14.61
C VAL A 119 -9.98 -12.45 -13.69
N TRP A 120 -10.59 -12.45 -12.49
CA TRP A 120 -10.36 -11.39 -11.50
C TRP A 120 -8.86 -11.16 -11.23
N PRO A 121 -8.32 -9.95 -11.49
CA PRO A 121 -6.90 -9.70 -11.41
C PRO A 121 -6.45 -9.35 -9.99
N LEU A 122 -5.32 -9.92 -9.58
CA LEU A 122 -4.60 -9.50 -8.36
C LEU A 122 -3.91 -8.15 -8.59
N ASN A 123 -3.70 -7.37 -7.52
CA ASN A 123 -3.00 -6.09 -7.55
C ASN A 123 -3.59 -5.13 -8.59
N SER A 124 -4.91 -5.02 -8.61
CA SER A 124 -5.66 -4.14 -9.51
C SER A 124 -6.67 -3.32 -8.73
N LEU A 125 -6.98 -2.13 -9.23
CA LEU A 125 -7.93 -1.21 -8.65
C LEU A 125 -9.35 -1.56 -9.07
N VAL A 126 -10.27 -1.62 -8.13
CA VAL A 126 -11.69 -1.90 -8.37
C VAL A 126 -12.55 -0.80 -7.77
N GLN A 127 -13.55 -0.34 -8.51
CA GLN A 127 -14.52 0.61 -7.98
C GLN A 127 -15.53 -0.15 -7.11
N VAL A 128 -15.68 0.25 -5.86
CA VAL A 128 -16.69 -0.29 -4.95
C VAL A 128 -17.80 0.73 -4.77
N ARG A 129 -19.05 0.30 -4.96
CA ARG A 129 -20.27 1.05 -4.68
C ARG A 129 -21.16 0.21 -3.77
N ASP A 130 -21.01 0.43 -2.48
CA ASP A 130 -21.78 -0.27 -1.46
C ASP A 130 -22.64 0.76 -0.72
N SER A 131 -23.93 0.79 -1.05
CA SER A 131 -24.89 1.69 -0.40
C SER A 131 -25.17 1.33 1.05
N PHE A 132 -24.98 0.06 1.44
CA PHE A 132 -25.20 -0.40 2.81
C PHE A 132 -24.06 0.07 3.72
N LEU A 133 -22.81 -0.06 3.26
CA LEU A 133 -21.63 0.40 4.00
C LEU A 133 -21.27 1.88 3.74
N GLN A 134 -22.02 2.56 2.87
CA GLN A 134 -21.75 3.93 2.40
C GLN A 134 -20.34 4.10 1.81
N ILE A 135 -19.89 3.11 1.05
CA ILE A 135 -18.59 3.11 0.39
C ILE A 135 -18.78 3.42 -1.09
N ASN A 136 -18.15 4.49 -1.55
CA ASN A 136 -18.05 4.83 -2.97
C ASN A 136 -16.61 5.26 -3.28
N SER A 137 -15.72 4.28 -3.34
CA SER A 137 -14.28 4.52 -3.48
C SER A 137 -13.61 3.44 -4.32
N THR A 138 -12.47 3.78 -4.89
CA THR A 138 -11.61 2.81 -5.56
C THR A 138 -10.70 2.14 -4.53
N LEU A 139 -10.71 0.80 -4.49
CA LEU A 139 -9.87 0.00 -3.59
C LEU A 139 -8.95 -0.91 -4.41
N LEU A 140 -7.88 -1.40 -3.80
CA LEU A 140 -6.96 -2.36 -4.40
C LEU A 140 -7.36 -3.78 -4.04
N ILE A 141 -7.38 -4.67 -5.03
CA ILE A 141 -7.51 -6.12 -4.85
C ILE A 141 -6.19 -6.67 -4.30
N ALA A 142 -6.14 -6.85 -2.99
CA ALA A 142 -4.99 -7.36 -2.25
C ALA A 142 -4.87 -8.89 -2.31
N SER A 143 -5.99 -9.59 -2.40
CA SER A 143 -6.05 -11.05 -2.53
C SER A 143 -7.24 -11.46 -3.37
N VAL A 144 -7.08 -12.57 -4.08
CA VAL A 144 -8.12 -13.21 -4.89
C VAL A 144 -8.10 -14.70 -4.56
N ASN A 145 -9.22 -15.22 -4.06
CA ASN A 145 -9.37 -16.64 -3.77
C ASN A 145 -10.52 -17.20 -4.60
N PHE A 146 -10.19 -18.12 -5.52
CA PHE A 146 -11.15 -18.81 -6.36
C PHE A 146 -11.59 -20.11 -5.69
N THR A 147 -12.87 -20.25 -5.42
CA THR A 147 -13.43 -21.45 -4.80
C THR A 147 -14.58 -22.01 -5.64
N ILE A 148 -14.82 -23.31 -5.50
CA ILE A 148 -15.96 -24.00 -6.12
C ILE A 148 -16.57 -24.94 -5.08
N ASN A 149 -17.86 -24.75 -4.83
CA ASN A 149 -18.63 -25.53 -3.86
C ASN A 149 -19.89 -26.09 -4.52
N ASN A 150 -20.40 -27.22 -4.00
CA ASN A 150 -21.61 -27.86 -4.56
C ASN A 150 -22.87 -26.96 -4.44
N ASP A 151 -22.96 -26.13 -3.40
CA ASP A 151 -24.15 -25.33 -3.13
C ASP A 151 -24.15 -23.98 -3.85
N GLN A 152 -22.97 -23.36 -4.01
CA GLN A 152 -22.82 -21.98 -4.54
C GLN A 152 -22.15 -21.93 -5.92
N GLY A 153 -21.74 -23.08 -6.45
CA GLY A 153 -21.00 -23.17 -7.71
C GLY A 153 -19.63 -22.51 -7.60
N THR A 154 -19.20 -21.82 -8.66
CA THR A 154 -17.93 -21.08 -8.70
C THR A 154 -18.09 -19.70 -8.10
N VAL A 155 -17.29 -19.38 -7.10
CA VAL A 155 -17.29 -18.08 -6.42
C VAL A 155 -15.86 -17.55 -6.27
N THR A 156 -15.72 -16.24 -6.19
CA THR A 156 -14.45 -15.57 -5.94
C THR A 156 -14.57 -14.71 -4.70
N ILE A 157 -13.65 -14.89 -3.77
CA ILE A 157 -13.51 -14.06 -2.58
C ILE A 157 -12.40 -13.05 -2.85
N LEU A 158 -12.76 -11.78 -2.87
CA LEU A 158 -11.88 -10.65 -3.11
C LEU A 158 -11.60 -9.92 -1.80
N THR A 159 -10.34 -9.86 -1.40
CA THR A 159 -9.91 -9.03 -0.28
C THR A 159 -9.43 -7.69 -0.81
N LEU A 160 -10.10 -6.62 -0.39
CA LEU A 160 -9.87 -5.25 -0.80
C LEU A 160 -9.29 -4.43 0.36
N MET A 161 -8.34 -3.57 0.03
CA MET A 161 -7.73 -2.63 0.98
C MET A 161 -7.48 -1.29 0.29
N HIS A 162 -7.20 -0.26 1.08
CA HIS A 162 -6.81 1.03 0.51
C HIS A 162 -5.47 0.88 -0.24
N PRO A 163 -5.31 1.45 -1.45
CA PRO A 163 -4.07 1.32 -2.23
C PRO A 163 -2.81 1.77 -1.47
N ASP A 164 -2.97 2.76 -0.60
CA ASP A 164 -1.88 3.30 0.22
C ASP A 164 -1.29 2.28 1.22
N ALA A 165 -2.03 1.22 1.55
CA ALA A 165 -1.55 0.12 2.39
C ALA A 165 -0.36 -0.65 1.79
N PHE A 166 -0.13 -0.50 0.47
CA PHE A 166 0.94 -1.18 -0.26
C PHE A 166 1.98 -0.21 -0.81
N THR A 167 1.95 1.05 -0.36
CA THR A 167 2.98 2.02 -0.73
C THR A 167 4.35 1.55 -0.23
N LEU A 168 5.39 1.81 -1.00
CA LEU A 168 6.74 1.41 -0.64
C LEU A 168 7.31 2.35 0.44
N PRO A 169 8.07 1.83 1.41
CA PRO A 169 8.73 2.66 2.39
C PRO A 169 9.74 3.59 1.71
N PRO A 170 10.02 4.77 2.31
CA PRO A 170 11.05 5.66 1.78
C PRO A 170 12.41 4.97 1.81
N THR A 171 13.24 5.27 0.82
CA THR A 171 14.64 4.85 0.76
C THR A 171 15.55 5.95 1.30
N ALA A 172 16.58 5.57 2.07
CA ALA A 172 17.54 6.52 2.62
C ALA A 172 18.43 7.14 1.54
N GLU A 173 18.70 6.40 0.46
CA GLU A 173 19.37 6.94 -0.71
C GLU A 173 18.33 7.50 -1.69
N PRO A 174 18.53 8.72 -2.23
CA PRO A 174 17.71 9.21 -3.31
C PRO A 174 17.90 8.29 -4.52
N ILE A 175 16.79 7.89 -5.15
CA ILE A 175 16.84 7.11 -6.39
C ILE A 175 17.61 7.92 -7.42
N LYS A 176 18.87 7.53 -7.70
CA LYS A 176 19.64 8.09 -8.80
C LYS A 176 18.92 7.71 -10.09
N LYS A 177 18.15 8.64 -10.67
CA LYS A 177 17.68 8.48 -12.04
C LYS A 177 18.91 8.29 -12.93
N ILE A 178 19.03 7.12 -13.55
CA ILE A 178 20.03 6.90 -14.59
C ILE A 178 19.77 7.95 -15.66
N LYS A 179 20.78 8.74 -16.03
CA LYS A 179 20.65 9.69 -17.14
C LYS A 179 20.31 8.88 -18.39
N THR A 180 19.11 9.06 -18.91
CA THR A 180 18.67 8.50 -20.20
C THR A 180 19.43 9.23 -21.31
N GLY A 181 20.66 8.79 -21.55
CA GLY A 181 21.57 9.33 -22.56
C GLY A 181 22.81 8.48 -22.77
N VAL A 182 22.90 7.30 -22.14
CA VAL A 182 23.95 6.33 -22.46
C VAL A 182 23.54 5.66 -23.77
N ASP A 183 24.24 6.00 -24.85
CA ASP A 183 24.14 5.28 -26.12
C ASP A 183 24.77 3.90 -25.94
N TRP A 184 23.94 2.91 -25.61
CA TRP A 184 24.37 1.53 -25.42
C TRP A 184 24.91 0.89 -26.70
N LYS A 185 24.66 1.47 -27.89
CA LYS A 185 25.22 0.98 -29.17
C LYS A 185 26.68 1.37 -29.34
N ALA A 186 27.13 2.47 -28.74
CA ALA A 186 28.54 2.88 -28.78
C ALA A 186 29.46 1.93 -27.98
N LEU A 187 28.91 1.16 -27.05
CA LEU A 187 29.67 0.23 -26.21
C LEU A 187 29.86 -1.17 -26.83
N THR A 188 29.08 -1.53 -27.85
CA THR A 188 29.13 -2.87 -28.46
C THR A 188 30.02 -2.98 -29.69
N GLY A 189 30.66 -1.89 -30.13
CA GLY A 189 31.67 -1.93 -31.19
C GLY A 189 31.21 -2.55 -32.52
N GLN A 190 29.90 -2.57 -32.80
CA GLN A 190 29.35 -2.97 -34.08
C GLN A 190 28.97 -1.71 -34.85
N SER A 191 29.82 -1.37 -35.82
CA SER A 191 29.57 -0.37 -36.87
C SER A 191 28.40 -0.77 -37.75
#